data_AF-A0A3D8P258-F1
#
_entry.id   AF-A0A3D8P258-F1
#
_cell.length_a   1.000
_cell.length_b   1.000
_cell.length_c   1.000
_cell.angle_alpha   90.00
_cell.angle_beta   90.00
_cell.angle_gamma   90.00
#
_symmetry.space_group_name_H-M   'P 1'
#
loop_
_entity.id
_entity.type
_entity.pdbx_description
1 polymer ?
#
loop_
_entity_poly.entity_id
_entity_poly.type
_entity_poly.pdbx_seq_one_letter_code
_entity_poly.pdbx_strand_id
1 'polypeptide(L)'
;MAIHDTEDKEWWVIYGEKLEYKFIRVVAPRIGLLAVRNPEKERDPKAPDLLIDEDYKLADLKTQHTPFFRAGELYRIDPRYAVTFNRSDYEYYRDKYPGVHVIFWVDWQETEKSIGGRLYRVEPLTGVWRCTLDHIGAMVRAGKAPLHEYERRRGDDRGNARDSYVLDLREMICLWRRP
;
A
#
# COMPACT_ATOMS: atom_id res chain seq x y z
N MET A 1 -15.26 4.30 13.77
CA MET A 1 -15.75 2.98 13.30
C MET A 1 -14.50 2.13 13.16
N ALA A 2 -14.34 1.05 13.93
CA ALA A 2 -13.17 0.18 13.79
C ALA A 2 -13.18 -0.38 12.36
N ILE A 3 -12.13 -0.13 11.60
CA ILE A 3 -11.99 -0.70 10.27
C ILE A 3 -11.80 -2.21 10.46
N HIS A 4 -12.42 -2.99 9.58
CA HIS A 4 -12.64 -4.44 9.66
C HIS A 4 -11.42 -5.27 10.10
N ASP A 5 -11.65 -6.51 10.56
CA ASP A 5 -10.56 -7.44 10.86
C ASP A 5 -9.64 -7.62 9.63
N THR A 6 -8.34 -7.39 9.82
CA THR A 6 -7.31 -7.54 8.80
C THR A 6 -7.18 -8.96 8.23
N GLU A 7 -7.84 -9.95 8.84
CA GLU A 7 -7.86 -11.36 8.42
C GLU A 7 -9.10 -11.74 7.58
N ASP A 8 -10.07 -10.82 7.40
CA ASP A 8 -11.24 -11.03 6.53
C ASP A 8 -10.93 -10.70 5.06
N LYS A 9 -10.34 -11.67 4.36
CA LYS A 9 -9.90 -11.53 2.97
C LYS A 9 -11.02 -11.17 1.98
N GLU A 10 -12.20 -11.77 2.10
CA GLU A 10 -13.31 -11.51 1.17
C GLU A 10 -13.79 -10.05 1.29
N TRP A 11 -13.89 -9.56 2.52
CA TRP A 11 -14.23 -8.16 2.76
C TRP A 11 -13.18 -7.22 2.15
N TRP A 12 -11.89 -7.53 2.32
CA TRP A 12 -10.80 -6.70 1.76
C TRP A 12 -10.79 -6.66 0.24
N VAL A 13 -11.18 -7.73 -0.45
CA VAL A 13 -11.31 -7.75 -1.92
C VAL A 13 -12.43 -6.80 -2.37
N ILE A 14 -13.64 -6.96 -1.81
CA ILE A 14 -14.81 -6.13 -2.18
C ILE A 14 -14.58 -4.66 -1.81
N TYR A 15 -13.97 -4.43 -0.65
CA TYR A 15 -13.64 -3.08 -0.19
C TYR A 15 -12.54 -2.45 -1.06
N GLY A 16 -11.54 -3.23 -1.47
CA GLY A 16 -10.50 -2.83 -2.41
C GLY A 16 -11.09 -2.32 -3.73
N GLU A 17 -12.02 -3.05 -4.35
CA GLU A 17 -12.66 -2.60 -5.60
C GLU A 17 -13.41 -1.27 -5.44
N LYS A 18 -14.09 -1.06 -4.29
CA LYS A 18 -14.75 0.22 -4.00
C LYS A 18 -13.75 1.36 -3.84
N LEU A 19 -12.59 1.09 -3.24
CA LEU A 19 -11.51 2.05 -3.09
C LEU A 19 -10.85 2.38 -4.42
N GLU A 20 -10.62 1.39 -5.29
CA GLU A 20 -10.14 1.59 -6.65
C GLU A 20 -11.07 2.53 -7.43
N TYR A 21 -12.38 2.27 -7.40
CA TYR A 21 -13.36 3.12 -8.07
C TYR A 21 -13.35 4.55 -7.51
N LYS A 22 -13.29 4.69 -6.18
CA LYS A 22 -13.20 6.00 -5.52
C LYS A 22 -11.91 6.73 -5.90
N PHE A 23 -10.79 6.03 -5.97
CA PHE A 23 -9.51 6.61 -6.37
C PHE A 23 -9.60 7.16 -7.80
N ILE A 24 -10.02 6.34 -8.75
CA ILE A 24 -10.15 6.70 -10.17
C ILE A 24 -11.12 7.88 -10.38
N ARG A 25 -12.29 7.85 -9.73
CA ARG A 25 -13.36 8.81 -10.01
C ARG A 25 -13.24 10.10 -9.22
N VAL A 26 -12.54 10.10 -8.10
CA VAL A 26 -12.54 11.22 -7.14
C VAL A 26 -11.12 11.69 -6.82
N VAL A 27 -10.22 10.78 -6.46
CA VAL A 27 -8.88 11.17 -5.96
C VAL A 27 -7.98 11.58 -7.11
N ALA A 28 -7.78 10.71 -8.10
CA ALA A 28 -6.86 10.92 -9.20
C ALA A 28 -7.18 12.23 -9.99
N PRO A 29 -8.44 12.52 -10.38
CA PRO A 29 -8.77 13.77 -11.05
C PRO A 29 -8.51 15.02 -10.19
N ARG A 30 -8.73 14.94 -8.88
CA ARG A 30 -8.50 16.08 -7.96
C ARG A 30 -7.02 16.44 -7.80
N ILE A 31 -6.13 15.48 -8.01
CA ILE A 31 -4.68 15.68 -7.92
C ILE A 31 -4.02 15.82 -9.30
N GLY A 32 -4.81 15.88 -10.38
CA GLY A 32 -4.29 15.97 -11.74
C GLY A 32 -3.63 14.70 -12.26
N LEU A 33 -3.85 13.55 -11.62
CA LEU A 33 -3.37 12.24 -12.09
C LEU A 33 -4.39 11.65 -13.07
N LEU A 34 -3.94 11.34 -14.28
CA LEU A 34 -4.70 10.49 -15.20
C LEU A 34 -4.58 9.04 -14.72
N ALA A 35 -5.71 8.44 -14.34
CA ALA A 35 -5.79 7.06 -13.93
C ALA A 35 -7.12 6.44 -14.39
N VAL A 36 -7.05 5.28 -15.04
CA VAL A 36 -8.22 4.48 -15.43
C VAL A 36 -8.03 3.03 -14.99
N ARG A 37 -9.11 2.27 -14.85
CA ARG A 37 -9.04 0.84 -14.51
C ARG A 37 -8.32 0.08 -15.63
N ASN A 38 -7.41 -0.82 -15.26
CA ASN A 38 -6.81 -1.75 -16.20
C ASN A 38 -7.86 -2.77 -16.70
N PRO A 39 -8.16 -2.85 -18.01
CA PRO A 39 -9.13 -3.81 -18.54
C PRO A 39 -8.71 -5.27 -18.33
N GLU A 40 -7.42 -5.56 -18.13
CA GLU A 40 -6.94 -6.92 -17.83
C GLU A 40 -7.57 -7.49 -16.54
N LYS A 41 -7.97 -6.63 -15.59
CA LYS A 41 -8.64 -7.06 -14.34
C LYS A 41 -9.99 -7.76 -14.56
N GLU A 42 -10.59 -7.64 -15.74
CA GLU A 42 -11.80 -8.40 -16.09
C GLU A 42 -11.50 -9.89 -16.30
N ARG A 43 -10.25 -10.22 -16.64
CA ARG A 43 -9.80 -11.59 -16.97
C ARG A 43 -8.86 -12.16 -15.93
N ASP A 44 -8.02 -11.32 -15.34
CA ASP A 44 -7.09 -11.67 -14.27
C ASP A 44 -7.25 -10.71 -13.09
N PRO A 45 -7.94 -11.13 -12.00
CA PRO A 45 -8.09 -10.32 -10.80
C PRO A 45 -6.78 -9.89 -10.14
N LYS A 46 -5.64 -10.52 -10.47
CA LYS A 46 -4.31 -10.18 -9.96
C LYS A 46 -3.53 -9.23 -10.86
N ALA A 47 -4.06 -8.85 -12.03
CA ALA A 47 -3.43 -7.85 -12.87
C ALA A 47 -3.35 -6.49 -12.14
N PRO A 48 -2.35 -5.62 -12.44
CA PRO A 48 -2.26 -4.30 -11.86
C PRO A 48 -3.56 -3.51 -12.01
N ASP A 49 -3.92 -2.72 -11.00
CA ASP A 49 -5.22 -2.05 -10.91
C ASP A 49 -5.49 -1.02 -12.00
N LEU A 50 -4.46 -0.26 -12.38
CA LEU A 50 -4.59 1.00 -13.10
C LEU A 50 -3.72 1.06 -14.35
N LEU A 51 -4.18 1.85 -15.31
CA LEU A 51 -3.35 2.50 -16.32
C LEU A 51 -3.26 3.98 -15.97
N ILE A 52 -2.04 4.53 -15.89
CA ILE A 52 -1.78 5.90 -15.44
C ILE A 52 -0.99 6.71 -16.49
N ASP A 53 -1.07 8.03 -16.36
CA ASP A 53 -0.47 9.01 -17.28
C ASP A 53 -1.00 8.90 -18.73
N GLU A 54 -0.48 9.71 -19.65
CA GLU A 54 -0.90 9.72 -21.07
C GLU A 54 -0.42 8.51 -21.87
N ASP A 55 0.65 7.87 -21.43
CA ASP A 55 1.27 6.69 -22.05
C ASP A 55 0.80 5.35 -21.43
N TYR A 56 -0.26 5.38 -20.61
CA TYR A 56 -0.93 4.20 -20.05
C TYR A 56 0.00 3.23 -19.31
N LYS A 57 0.89 3.76 -18.47
CA LYS A 57 1.77 2.90 -17.66
C LYS A 57 0.95 2.06 -16.69
N LEU A 58 1.32 0.79 -16.53
CA LEU A 58 0.70 -0.08 -15.52
C LEU A 58 1.03 0.41 -14.11
N ALA A 59 0.02 0.42 -13.23
CA ALA A 59 0.21 0.72 -11.83
C ALA A 59 -0.71 -0.12 -10.93
N ASP A 60 -0.18 -0.51 -9.78
CA ASP A 60 -0.94 -1.15 -8.70
C ASP A 60 -1.30 -0.12 -7.62
N LEU A 61 -2.54 -0.13 -7.14
CA LEU A 61 -3.04 0.82 -6.16
C LEU A 61 -3.04 0.19 -4.76
N LYS A 62 -2.21 0.72 -3.87
CA LYS A 62 -2.21 0.38 -2.45
C LYS A 62 -2.87 1.48 -1.64
N THR A 63 -4.09 1.22 -1.17
CA THR A 63 -4.79 2.14 -0.27
C THR A 63 -4.57 1.73 1.18
N GLN A 64 -4.17 2.67 2.06
CA GLN A 64 -3.91 2.39 3.48
C GLN A 64 -4.53 3.46 4.39
N HIS A 65 -5.25 3.00 5.41
CA HIS A 65 -5.96 3.87 6.36
C HIS A 65 -5.44 3.78 7.80
N THR A 66 -4.62 2.79 8.09
CA THR A 66 -4.08 2.54 9.42
C THR A 66 -2.55 2.56 9.34
N PRO A 67 -1.88 3.46 10.08
CA PRO A 67 -0.43 3.49 10.14
C PRO A 67 0.17 2.19 10.67
N PHE A 68 1.39 1.88 10.25
CA PHE A 68 2.22 0.89 10.95
C PHE A 68 2.77 1.52 12.24
N PHE A 69 1.96 1.53 13.31
CA PHE A 69 2.26 2.22 14.58
C PHE A 69 3.64 1.90 15.19
N ARG A 70 4.11 0.65 15.06
CA ARG A 70 5.38 0.19 15.65
C ARG A 70 6.59 0.37 14.74
N ALA A 71 6.45 1.05 13.59
CA ALA A 71 7.52 1.13 12.59
C ALA A 71 8.78 1.81 13.14
N GLY A 72 8.61 2.83 14.00
CA GLY A 72 9.74 3.52 14.60
C GLY A 72 10.53 2.63 15.57
N GLU A 73 9.83 1.83 16.36
CA GLU A 73 10.43 0.90 17.33
C GLU A 73 11.11 -0.29 16.64
N LEU A 74 10.44 -0.91 15.67
CA LEU A 74 10.93 -2.12 15.03
C LEU A 74 11.95 -1.85 13.92
N TYR A 75 11.81 -0.73 13.21
CA TYR A 75 12.47 -0.49 11.93
C TYR A 75 13.11 0.90 11.81
N ARG A 76 12.98 1.76 12.83
CA ARG A 76 13.47 3.15 12.80
C ARG A 76 12.89 3.99 11.66
N ILE A 77 11.71 3.61 11.16
CA ILE A 77 10.94 4.37 10.17
C ILE A 77 9.86 5.15 10.91
N ASP A 78 9.69 6.43 10.63
CA ASP A 78 8.63 7.23 11.22
C ASP A 78 7.26 6.62 10.86
N PRO A 79 6.44 6.17 11.84
CA PRO A 79 5.12 5.59 11.60
C PRO A 79 4.18 6.46 10.77
N ARG A 80 4.38 7.78 10.76
CA ARG A 80 3.61 8.71 9.92
C ARG A 80 3.81 8.43 8.43
N TYR A 81 5.00 8.00 8.03
CA TYR A 81 5.39 7.77 6.65
C TYR A 81 5.56 6.27 6.31
N ALA A 82 5.28 5.39 7.26
CA ALA A 82 5.42 3.95 7.08
C ALA A 82 4.20 3.37 6.37
N VAL A 83 4.43 2.75 5.21
CA VAL A 83 3.44 1.94 4.49
C VAL A 83 3.95 0.52 4.34
N THR A 84 3.03 -0.45 4.20
CA THR A 84 3.42 -1.84 3.92
C THR A 84 3.17 -2.22 2.46
N PHE A 85 4.02 -3.10 1.94
CA PHE A 85 3.82 -3.71 0.63
C PHE A 85 4.08 -5.21 0.73
N ASN A 86 3.08 -6.02 0.38
CA ASN A 86 3.14 -7.47 0.53
C ASN A 86 4.31 -8.03 -0.28
N ARG A 87 5.10 -8.91 0.34
CA ARG A 87 6.20 -9.56 -0.35
C ARG A 87 5.72 -10.41 -1.52
N SER A 88 4.58 -11.09 -1.36
CA SER A 88 3.95 -11.88 -2.42
C SER A 88 3.60 -11.03 -3.65
N ASP A 89 3.08 -9.81 -3.43
CA ASP A 89 2.74 -8.88 -4.50
C ASP A 89 4.02 -8.39 -5.18
N TYR A 90 5.04 -8.04 -4.39
CA TYR A 90 6.35 -7.68 -4.91
C TYR A 90 6.94 -8.77 -5.81
N GLU A 91 7.00 -10.01 -5.33
CA GLU A 91 7.56 -11.14 -6.08
C GLU A 91 6.75 -11.44 -7.34
N TYR A 92 5.41 -11.47 -7.23
CA TYR A 92 4.53 -11.70 -8.37
C TYR A 92 4.68 -10.63 -9.45
N TYR A 93 4.65 -9.35 -9.07
CA TYR A 93 4.78 -8.26 -10.03
C TYR A 93 6.18 -8.14 -10.62
N ARG A 94 7.22 -8.48 -9.86
CA ARG A 94 8.60 -8.46 -10.37
C ARG A 94 8.76 -9.43 -11.53
N ASP A 95 8.13 -10.59 -11.42
CA ASP A 95 8.28 -11.65 -12.41
C ASP A 95 7.33 -11.44 -13.61
N LYS A 96 6.13 -10.89 -13.40
CA LYS A 96 5.08 -10.81 -14.45
C LYS A 96 4.90 -9.42 -15.07
N TYR A 97 5.20 -8.34 -14.34
CA TYR A 97 4.97 -6.96 -14.76
C TYR A 97 6.21 -6.07 -14.47
N PRO A 98 7.34 -6.32 -15.16
CA PRO A 98 8.54 -5.51 -14.97
C PRO A 98 8.25 -4.03 -15.28
N GLY A 99 8.75 -3.13 -14.43
CA GLY A 99 8.53 -1.69 -14.57
C GLY A 99 7.17 -1.17 -14.09
N VAL A 100 6.30 -2.01 -13.52
CA VAL A 100 5.02 -1.56 -12.95
C VAL A 100 5.22 -0.49 -11.87
N HIS A 101 4.34 0.50 -11.86
CA HIS A 101 4.28 1.50 -10.80
C HIS A 101 3.51 1.00 -9.58
N VAL A 102 3.84 1.52 -8.41
CA VAL A 102 3.05 1.35 -7.20
C VAL A 102 2.59 2.72 -6.73
N ILE A 103 1.28 2.88 -6.60
CA ILE A 103 0.63 4.09 -6.09
C ILE A 103 0.15 3.82 -4.68
N PHE A 104 0.68 4.56 -3.71
CA PHE A 104 0.18 4.55 -2.35
C PHE A 104 -0.81 5.69 -2.16
N TRP A 105 -2.08 5.35 -1.93
CA TRP A 105 -3.08 6.30 -1.44
C TRP A 105 -3.24 6.12 0.06
N VAL A 106 -2.73 7.10 0.81
CA VAL A 106 -2.72 7.08 2.27
C VAL A 106 -3.74 8.09 2.80
N ASP A 107 -4.51 7.67 3.81
CA ASP A 107 -5.43 8.51 4.56
C ASP A 107 -5.57 7.94 5.98
N TRP A 108 -4.71 8.37 6.91
CA TRP A 108 -4.68 7.88 8.29
C TRP A 108 -5.96 8.24 9.04
N GLN A 109 -6.82 7.24 9.26
CA GLN A 109 -8.09 7.35 9.97
C GLN A 109 -7.98 6.89 11.43
N GLU A 110 -7.07 5.95 11.70
CA GLU A 110 -6.71 5.52 13.06
C GLU A 110 -5.35 6.13 13.42
N THR A 111 -5.35 7.21 14.20
CA THR A 111 -4.13 7.92 14.59
C THR A 111 -3.60 7.54 15.97
N GLU A 112 -4.33 6.70 16.72
CA GLU A 112 -3.90 6.21 18.02
C GLU A 112 -4.22 4.71 18.17
N LYS A 113 -3.33 3.95 18.81
CA LYS A 113 -3.53 2.53 19.10
C LYS A 113 -2.78 2.09 20.35
N SER A 114 -3.44 1.35 21.23
CA SER A 114 -2.78 0.70 22.38
C SER A 114 -2.29 -0.69 21.98
N ILE A 115 -0.98 -0.96 22.13
CA ILE A 115 -0.35 -2.25 21.81
C ILE A 115 0.54 -2.65 22.98
N GLY A 116 0.26 -3.80 23.60
CA GLY A 116 1.03 -4.28 24.76
C GLY A 116 0.99 -3.33 25.97
N GLY A 117 -0.13 -2.62 26.16
CA GLY A 117 -0.29 -1.63 27.25
C GLY A 117 0.36 -0.26 26.97
N ARG A 118 1.08 -0.11 25.86
CA ARG A 118 1.66 1.17 25.43
C ARG A 118 0.77 1.84 24.39
N LEU A 119 0.47 3.12 24.60
CA LEU A 119 -0.25 3.94 23.63
C LEU A 119 0.72 4.49 22.57
N TYR A 120 0.41 4.23 21.30
CA TYR A 120 1.10 4.81 20.14
C TYR A 120 0.20 5.88 19.51
N ARG A 121 0.82 6.98 19.08
CA ARG A 121 0.16 8.08 18.37
C ARG A 121 0.92 8.40 17.11
N VAL A 122 0.20 8.68 16.03
CA VAL A 122 0.72 9.04 14.72
C VAL A 122 -0.03 10.28 14.24
N GLU A 123 0.69 11.29 13.78
CA GLU A 123 0.05 12.46 13.20
C GLU A 123 -0.74 12.07 11.94
N PRO A 124 -1.93 12.66 11.71
CA PRO A 124 -2.67 12.45 10.48
C PRO A 124 -1.80 12.72 9.24
N LEU A 125 -1.95 11.86 8.24
CA LEU A 125 -1.37 12.06 6.91
C LEU A 125 -2.39 11.59 5.88
N THR A 126 -2.67 12.46 4.92
CA THR A 126 -3.47 12.12 3.74
C THR A 126 -2.69 12.55 2.50
N GLY A 127 -2.51 11.65 1.54
CA GLY A 127 -1.77 11.95 0.31
C GLY A 127 -1.67 10.79 -0.67
N VAL A 128 -1.00 11.04 -1.78
CA VAL A 128 -0.72 10.07 -2.84
C VAL A 128 0.76 10.10 -3.19
N TRP A 129 1.40 8.94 -3.13
CA TRP A 129 2.80 8.74 -3.48
C TRP A 129 2.95 7.70 -4.58
N ARG A 130 4.02 7.83 -5.36
CA ARG A 130 4.33 6.95 -6.49
C ARG A 130 5.79 6.52 -6.45
N CYS A 131 6.02 5.25 -6.75
CA CYS A 131 7.33 4.71 -7.11
C CYS A 131 7.19 3.64 -8.20
N THR A 132 8.32 3.07 -8.66
CA THR A 132 8.34 1.86 -9.48
C THR A 132 8.65 0.65 -8.61
N LEU A 133 8.27 -0.53 -9.08
CA LEU A 133 8.66 -1.78 -8.43
C LEU A 133 10.19 -1.95 -8.36
N ASP A 134 10.92 -1.47 -9.37
CA ASP A 134 12.38 -1.45 -9.37
C ASP A 134 12.95 -0.59 -8.24
N HIS A 135 12.30 0.55 -7.96
CA HIS A 135 12.68 1.41 -6.84
C HIS A 135 12.44 0.68 -5.51
N ILE A 136 11.31 -0.02 -5.35
CA ILE A 136 11.09 -0.88 -4.18
C ILE A 136 12.20 -1.93 -4.07
N GLY A 137 12.56 -2.59 -5.18
CA GLY A 137 13.66 -3.55 -5.21
C GLY A 137 15.02 -2.94 -4.82
N ALA A 138 15.28 -1.69 -5.20
CA ALA A 138 16.48 -0.97 -4.78
C ALA A 138 16.48 -0.68 -3.27
N MET A 139 15.34 -0.28 -2.69
CA MET A 139 15.21 -0.09 -1.24
C MET A 139 15.41 -1.40 -0.47
N VAL A 140 14.87 -2.52 -0.97
CA VAL A 140 15.08 -3.85 -0.37
C VAL A 140 16.56 -4.23 -0.38
N ARG A 141 17.23 -4.13 -1.54
CA ARG A 141 18.67 -4.44 -1.65
C ARG A 141 19.56 -3.53 -0.79
N ALA A 142 19.16 -2.27 -0.61
CA ALA A 142 19.87 -1.32 0.24
C ALA A 142 19.58 -1.49 1.74
N GLY A 143 18.73 -2.43 2.14
CA GLY A 143 18.32 -2.62 3.53
C GLY A 143 17.43 -1.51 4.09
N LYS A 144 16.85 -0.66 3.22
CA LYS A 144 15.93 0.43 3.60
C LYS A 144 14.47 -0.01 3.73
N ALA A 145 14.13 -1.20 3.23
CA ALA A 145 12.80 -1.78 3.27
C ALA A 145 12.81 -3.10 4.07
N PRO A 146 12.80 -3.06 5.41
CA PRO A 146 12.84 -4.27 6.21
C PRO A 146 11.57 -5.11 6.02
N LEU A 147 11.73 -6.43 6.09
CA LEU A 147 10.62 -7.38 6.00
C LEU A 147 9.99 -7.57 7.40
N HIS A 148 8.69 -7.34 7.49
CA HIS A 148 7.90 -7.62 8.68
C HIS A 148 7.15 -8.93 8.51
N GLU A 149 7.35 -9.89 9.42
CA GLU A 149 6.59 -11.14 9.47
C GLU A 149 5.41 -11.01 10.44
N TYR A 150 4.22 -11.37 9.99
CA TYR A 150 3.03 -11.41 10.85
C TYR A 150 2.96 -12.75 11.58
N GLU A 151 3.45 -12.81 12.82
CA GLU A 151 3.54 -14.04 13.63
C GLU A 151 2.20 -14.81 13.70
N ARG A 152 1.07 -14.09 13.78
CA ARG A 152 -0.28 -14.67 13.85
C ARG A 152 -0.73 -15.39 12.57
N ARG A 153 -0.03 -15.18 11.45
CA ARG A 153 -0.38 -15.70 10.12
C ARG A 153 0.57 -16.79 9.62
N ARG A 154 1.53 -17.25 10.44
CA ARG A 154 2.47 -18.31 10.07
C ARG A 154 1.80 -19.65 9.69
N GLY A 155 0.56 -19.88 10.14
CA GLY A 155 -0.26 -21.05 9.80
C GLY A 155 -1.52 -20.75 8.98
N ASP A 156 -1.67 -19.54 8.44
CA ASP A 156 -2.89 -19.16 7.72
C ASP A 156 -3.00 -19.88 6.36
N ASP A 157 -4.10 -20.62 6.16
CA ASP A 157 -4.48 -21.34 4.95
C ASP A 157 -5.47 -20.54 4.07
N ARG A 158 -5.96 -19.40 4.55
CA ARG A 158 -6.86 -18.49 3.82
C ARG A 158 -6.10 -17.59 2.84
N GLY A 159 -4.77 -17.63 2.89
CA GLY A 159 -3.88 -16.92 1.98
C GLY A 159 -3.87 -15.41 2.20
N ASN A 160 -3.87 -14.96 3.46
CA ASN A 160 -3.49 -13.59 3.80
C ASN A 160 -1.97 -13.40 3.65
N ALA A 161 -1.53 -12.16 3.49
CA ALA A 161 -0.11 -11.84 3.46
C ALA A 161 0.55 -12.24 4.79
N ARG A 162 1.62 -13.03 4.70
CA ARG A 162 2.42 -13.52 5.83
C ARG A 162 3.56 -12.57 6.19
N ASP A 163 4.02 -11.82 5.20
CA ASP A 163 5.08 -10.84 5.34
C ASP A 163 4.88 -9.66 4.38
N SER A 164 5.34 -8.48 4.82
CA SER A 164 5.31 -7.25 4.02
C SER A 164 6.60 -6.47 4.23
N TYR A 165 7.09 -5.85 3.16
CA TYR A 165 8.11 -4.83 3.27
C TYR A 165 7.52 -3.58 3.93
N VAL A 166 8.23 -3.01 4.89
CA VAL A 166 7.90 -1.70 5.47
C VAL A 166 8.68 -0.64 4.68
N LEU A 167 7.95 0.24 4.01
CA LEU A 167 8.51 1.27 3.14
C LEU A 167 8.30 2.66 3.75
N ASP A 168 9.21 3.58 3.43
CA ASP A 168 9.12 4.98 3.82
C ASP A 168 8.64 5.82 2.63
N LEU A 169 7.46 6.45 2.77
CA LEU A 169 6.88 7.32 1.74
C LEU A 169 7.81 8.49 1.35
N ARG A 170 8.76 8.87 2.20
CA ARG A 170 9.73 9.95 1.92
C ARG A 170 10.77 9.57 0.88
N GLU A 171 10.92 8.29 0.58
CA GLU A 171 11.76 7.79 -0.51
C GLU A 171 10.99 7.78 -1.86
N MET A 172 9.73 8.21 -1.90
CA MET A 172 8.86 8.14 -3.08
C MET A 172 8.49 9.53 -3.62
N ILE A 173 8.03 9.58 -4.87
CA ILE A 173 7.50 10.82 -5.46
C ILE A 173 6.16 11.13 -4.79
N CYS A 174 6.09 12.25 -4.07
CA CYS A 174 4.83 12.76 -3.55
C CYS A 174 4.07 13.47 -4.68
N LEU A 175 2.97 12.87 -5.14
CA LEU A 175 2.11 13.46 -6.17
C LEU A 175 1.19 14.53 -5.57
N TRP A 176 0.70 14.27 -4.36
CA TRP A 176 -0.13 15.20 -3.61
C TRP A 176 -0.12 14.85 -2.14
N ARG A 177 -0.20 15.86 -1.28
CA ARG A 177 -0.38 15.71 0.17
C ARG A 177 -1.34 16.79 0.64
N ARG A 178 -2.31 16.43 1.50
CA ARG A 178 -3.15 17.42 2.15
C ARG A 178 -2.24 18.40 2.93
N PRO A 179 -2.38 19.71 2.73
CA PRO A 179 -1.61 20.72 3.46
C PRO A 179 -1.71 20.55 4.97
#